data_AF-A0A1V5QRF8-F1
#
_entry.id   AF-A0A1V5QRF8-F1
#
_cell.length_a   1.000
_cell.length_b   1.000
_cell.length_c   1.000
_cell.angle_alpha   90.00
_cell.angle_beta   90.00
_cell.angle_gamma   90.00
#
_symmetry.space_group_name_H-M   'P 1'
#
loop_
_entity.id
_entity.type
_entity.pdbx_description
1 polymer ?
#
loop_
_entity_poly.entity_id
_entity_poly.type
_entity_poly.pdbx_seq_one_letter_code
_entity_poly.pdbx_strand_id
1 'polypeptide(L)'
;MVKAKMVDKKIKSVKKAVKKEISKEKKAQSKKNAKHEADILMLKNEIEKLKKKKVSKGHVSEYNIFIRKQIKAGMTFSQAAKQWTKYKALEKKNKRKPTAYNQFIGSQMRLGKTWTEAVALWKLAKAGKLGKKGTTKTITKTVVKKVKSKPQIKYRTRVIKSKPEIKYRTRTVVKKVASKPVKRTYTKVVHSSPSIDVSQLTKAFESSMSTHSLSKRDLKEAFSTGEEEIAFKIIQTYFIEIARQGFKRQLTLDEIINAYFYALARVRSKKN
;
A
#
# COMPACT_ATOMS: atom_id res chain seq x y z
N MET A 1 -88.95 -10.59 42.84
CA MET A 1 -87.78 -11.40 43.26
C MET A 1 -87.27 -12.43 42.24
N VAL A 2 -88.06 -12.93 41.28
CA VAL A 2 -87.63 -14.01 40.35
C VAL A 2 -86.55 -13.58 39.34
N LYS A 3 -86.61 -12.33 38.83
CA LYS A 3 -85.65 -11.80 37.86
C LYS A 3 -84.20 -11.73 38.39
N ALA A 4 -84.01 -11.43 39.67
CA ALA A 4 -82.68 -11.33 40.29
C ALA A 4 -81.95 -12.69 40.35
N LYS A 5 -82.66 -13.76 40.73
CA LYS A 5 -82.09 -15.12 40.79
C LYS A 5 -81.66 -15.65 39.42
N MET A 6 -82.35 -15.26 38.35
CA MET A 6 -81.96 -15.62 36.98
C MET A 6 -80.69 -14.89 36.52
N VAL A 7 -80.53 -13.62 36.90
CA VAL A 7 -79.33 -12.83 36.59
C VAL A 7 -78.11 -13.42 37.30
N ASP A 8 -78.23 -13.77 38.58
CA ASP A 8 -77.13 -14.40 39.33
C ASP A 8 -76.70 -15.76 38.75
N LYS A 9 -77.66 -16.54 38.25
CA LYS A 9 -77.39 -17.84 37.61
C LYS A 9 -76.62 -17.65 36.29
N LYS A 10 -76.99 -16.63 35.48
CA LYS A 10 -76.25 -16.23 34.27
C LYS A 10 -74.85 -15.71 34.59
N ILE A 11 -74.69 -14.88 35.63
CA ILE A 11 -73.38 -14.37 36.05
C ILE A 11 -72.47 -15.53 36.48
N LYS A 12 -72.99 -16.51 37.24
CA LYS A 12 -72.24 -17.71 37.64
C LYS A 12 -71.85 -18.58 36.45
N SER A 13 -72.70 -18.74 35.43
CA SER A 13 -72.37 -19.52 34.24
C SER A 13 -71.29 -18.83 33.39
N VAL A 14 -71.38 -17.51 33.21
CA VAL A 14 -70.37 -16.70 32.51
C VAL A 14 -69.03 -16.75 33.24
N LYS A 15 -69.00 -16.58 34.57
CA LYS A 15 -67.77 -16.71 35.37
C LYS A 15 -67.12 -18.10 35.23
N LYS A 16 -67.92 -19.18 35.18
CA LYS A 16 -67.41 -20.54 34.96
C LYS A 16 -66.85 -20.73 33.55
N ALA A 17 -67.47 -20.16 32.52
CA ALA A 17 -66.99 -20.21 31.14
C ALA A 17 -65.65 -19.47 31.00
N VAL A 18 -65.58 -18.23 31.48
CA VAL A 18 -64.37 -17.40 31.48
C VAL A 18 -63.21 -18.10 32.21
N LYS A 19 -63.47 -18.70 33.39
CA LYS A 19 -62.43 -19.44 34.12
C LYS A 19 -61.90 -20.65 33.35
N LYS A 20 -62.76 -21.34 32.58
CA LYS A 20 -62.33 -22.44 31.71
C LYS A 20 -61.47 -21.94 30.55
N GLU A 21 -61.83 -20.84 29.90
CA GLU A 21 -61.04 -20.26 28.81
C GLU A 21 -59.66 -19.79 29.27
N ILE A 22 -59.58 -19.05 30.37
CA ILE A 22 -58.30 -18.64 30.98
C ILE A 22 -57.43 -19.86 31.29
N SER A 23 -58.02 -20.97 31.75
CA SER A 23 -57.26 -22.19 32.03
C SER A 23 -56.71 -22.87 30.77
N LYS A 24 -57.46 -22.81 29.66
CA LYS A 24 -57.03 -23.35 28.36
C LYS A 24 -55.94 -22.49 27.75
N GLU A 25 -56.07 -21.17 27.80
CA GLU A 25 -55.05 -20.23 27.33
C GLU A 25 -53.75 -20.37 28.11
N LYS A 26 -53.80 -20.45 29.46
CA LYS A 26 -52.61 -20.66 30.28
C LYS A 26 -51.87 -21.96 29.92
N LYS A 27 -52.59 -23.04 29.64
CA LYS A 27 -51.99 -24.31 29.18
C LYS A 27 -51.42 -24.23 27.76
N ALA A 28 -52.03 -23.45 26.86
CA ALA A 28 -51.50 -23.21 25.53
C ALA A 28 -50.23 -22.33 25.58
N GLN A 29 -50.23 -21.30 26.43
CA GLN A 29 -49.10 -20.41 26.67
C GLN A 29 -47.90 -21.17 27.25
N SER A 30 -48.13 -22.04 28.24
CA SER A 30 -47.05 -22.83 28.86
C SER A 30 -46.40 -23.80 27.86
N LYS A 31 -47.19 -24.41 26.96
CA LYS A 31 -46.67 -25.27 25.89
C LYS A 31 -45.83 -24.47 24.86
N LYS A 32 -46.26 -23.26 24.50
CA LYS A 32 -45.48 -22.38 23.60
C LYS A 32 -44.16 -21.95 24.26
N ASN A 33 -44.20 -21.56 25.53
CA ASN A 33 -43.00 -21.15 26.26
C ASN A 33 -41.99 -22.31 26.39
N ALA A 34 -42.46 -23.53 26.68
CA ALA A 34 -41.59 -24.71 26.71
C ALA A 34 -40.92 -24.99 25.35
N LYS A 35 -41.64 -24.77 24.24
CA LYS A 35 -41.06 -24.90 22.89
C LYS A 35 -40.00 -23.82 22.62
N HIS A 36 -40.28 -22.57 22.98
CA HIS A 36 -39.32 -21.48 22.84
C HIS A 36 -38.07 -21.68 23.71
N GLU A 37 -38.21 -22.20 24.92
CA GLU A 37 -37.08 -22.54 25.79
C GLU A 37 -36.21 -23.65 25.19
N ALA A 38 -36.81 -24.68 24.59
CA ALA A 38 -36.10 -25.73 23.88
C ALA A 38 -35.32 -25.17 22.66
N ASP A 39 -35.94 -24.29 21.87
CA ASP A 39 -35.29 -23.63 20.73
C ASP A 39 -34.13 -22.73 21.19
N ILE A 40 -34.29 -21.98 22.28
CA ILE A 40 -33.21 -21.16 22.87
C ILE A 40 -32.05 -22.06 23.32
N LEU A 41 -32.34 -23.22 23.91
CA LEU A 41 -31.32 -24.16 24.37
C LEU A 41 -30.55 -24.77 23.19
N MET A 42 -31.26 -25.14 22.11
CA MET A 42 -30.65 -25.59 20.85
C MET A 42 -29.71 -24.53 20.26
N LEU A 43 -30.17 -23.28 20.16
CA LEU A 43 -29.37 -22.16 19.64
C LEU A 43 -28.15 -21.88 20.51
N LYS A 44 -28.28 -21.95 21.84
CA LYS A 44 -27.14 -21.81 22.76
C LYS A 44 -26.10 -22.91 22.55
N ASN A 45 -26.53 -24.16 22.42
CA ASN A 45 -25.66 -25.29 22.15
C ASN A 45 -24.96 -25.18 20.78
N GLU A 46 -25.66 -24.66 19.76
CA GLU A 46 -25.10 -24.40 18.44
C GLU A 46 -24.02 -23.31 18.50
N ILE A 47 -24.29 -22.19 19.18
CA ILE A 47 -23.31 -21.12 19.42
C ILE A 47 -22.09 -21.67 20.17
N GLU A 48 -22.30 -22.52 21.17
CA GLU A 48 -21.20 -23.10 21.95
C GLU A 48 -20.36 -24.07 21.11
N LYS A 49 -20.99 -24.89 20.26
CA LYS A 49 -20.30 -25.73 19.27
C LYS A 49 -19.50 -24.88 18.27
N LEU A 50 -20.06 -23.75 17.80
CA LEU A 50 -19.38 -22.81 16.91
C LEU A 50 -18.24 -22.05 17.58
N LYS A 51 -18.32 -21.80 18.89
CA LYS A 51 -17.20 -21.24 19.68
C LYS A 51 -16.08 -22.27 19.91
N LYS A 52 -16.44 -23.53 20.21
CA LYS A 52 -15.50 -24.64 20.45
C LYS A 52 -14.80 -25.09 19.18
N LYS A 53 -15.52 -25.08 18.04
CA LYS A 53 -14.90 -25.06 16.71
C LYS A 53 -14.18 -23.72 16.59
N LYS A 54 -12.94 -23.63 17.11
CA LYS A 54 -12.00 -22.56 16.77
C LYS A 54 -11.91 -22.55 15.25
N VAL A 55 -12.74 -21.76 14.58
CA VAL A 55 -12.62 -21.49 13.16
C VAL A 55 -11.23 -20.91 13.05
N SER A 56 -10.30 -21.68 12.47
CA SER A 56 -8.94 -21.23 12.16
C SER A 56 -9.10 -19.84 11.61
N LYS A 57 -8.63 -18.79 12.33
CA LYS A 57 -8.93 -17.37 12.06
C LYS A 57 -9.07 -17.17 10.56
N GLY A 58 -10.31 -17.27 10.08
CA GLY A 58 -10.55 -17.52 8.68
C GLY A 58 -10.12 -16.26 8.00
N HIS A 59 -9.08 -16.33 7.16
CA HIS A 59 -8.70 -15.18 6.37
C HIS A 59 -9.98 -14.73 5.67
N VAL A 60 -10.49 -13.57 6.09
CA VAL A 60 -11.72 -13.01 5.54
C VAL A 60 -11.45 -12.92 4.05
N SER A 61 -12.31 -13.52 3.23
CA SER A 61 -12.08 -13.56 1.78
C SER A 61 -11.79 -12.16 1.26
N GLU A 62 -10.89 -12.02 0.29
CA GLU A 62 -10.55 -10.70 -0.29
C GLU A 62 -11.81 -9.94 -0.72
N TYR A 63 -12.80 -10.66 -1.24
CA TYR A 63 -14.11 -10.14 -1.58
C TYR A 63 -14.79 -9.49 -0.37
N ASN A 64 -14.89 -10.21 0.75
CA ASN A 64 -15.53 -9.72 1.96
C ASN A 64 -14.79 -8.51 2.54
N ILE A 65 -13.46 -8.49 2.48
CA ILE A 65 -12.67 -7.32 2.91
C ILE A 65 -12.98 -6.12 2.02
N PHE A 66 -13.01 -6.32 0.69
CA PHE A 66 -13.30 -5.27 -0.27
C PHE A 66 -14.71 -4.71 -0.09
N ILE A 67 -15.73 -5.57 -0.01
CA ILE A 67 -17.12 -5.13 0.17
C ILE A 67 -17.28 -4.35 1.47
N ARG A 68 -16.71 -4.83 2.59
CA ARG A 68 -16.74 -4.10 3.87
C ARG A 68 -16.11 -2.72 3.75
N LYS A 69 -15.01 -2.59 2.99
CA LYS A 69 -14.35 -1.31 2.75
C LYS A 69 -15.26 -0.36 1.96
N GLN A 70 -15.95 -0.84 0.93
CA GLN A 70 -16.84 0.00 0.12
C GLN A 70 -18.10 0.41 0.89
N ILE A 71 -18.67 -0.48 1.70
CA ILE A 71 -19.81 -0.14 2.55
C ILE A 71 -19.42 0.91 3.60
N LYS A 72 -18.23 0.79 4.19
CA LYS A 72 -17.69 1.84 5.09
C LYS A 72 -17.51 3.19 4.40
N ALA A 73 -17.26 3.19 3.09
CA ALA A 73 -17.18 4.41 2.28
C ALA A 73 -18.56 4.95 1.85
N GLY A 74 -19.67 4.36 2.33
CA GLY A 74 -21.03 4.80 2.03
C GLY A 74 -21.64 4.20 0.76
N MET A 75 -20.98 3.23 0.11
CA MET A 75 -21.54 2.56 -1.07
C MET A 75 -22.55 1.48 -0.69
N THR A 76 -23.59 1.34 -1.50
CA THR A 76 -24.51 0.21 -1.39
C THR A 76 -23.82 -1.10 -1.77
N PHE A 77 -24.30 -2.23 -1.25
CA PHE A 77 -23.74 -3.55 -1.57
C PHE A 77 -23.73 -3.83 -3.09
N SER A 78 -24.81 -3.46 -3.80
CA SER A 78 -24.91 -3.65 -5.26
C SER A 78 -23.84 -2.85 -6.02
N GLN A 79 -23.60 -1.59 -5.63
CA GLN A 79 -22.52 -0.78 -6.19
C GLN A 79 -21.14 -1.36 -5.87
N ALA A 80 -20.92 -1.80 -4.63
CA ALA A 80 -19.69 -2.43 -4.20
C ALA A 80 -19.39 -3.73 -4.97
N ALA A 81 -20.40 -4.57 -5.21
CA ALA A 81 -20.28 -5.79 -6.00
C ALA A 81 -19.93 -5.49 -7.47
N LYS A 82 -20.56 -4.46 -8.07
CA LYS A 82 -20.21 -3.97 -9.41
C LYS A 82 -18.78 -3.41 -9.47
N GLN A 83 -18.29 -2.78 -8.40
CA GLN A 83 -16.90 -2.34 -8.33
C GLN A 83 -15.93 -3.51 -8.17
N TRP A 84 -16.30 -4.56 -7.44
CA TRP A 84 -15.47 -5.75 -7.28
C TRP A 84 -15.16 -6.42 -8.63
N THR A 85 -16.16 -6.56 -9.51
CA THR A 85 -15.95 -7.15 -10.84
C THR A 85 -14.98 -6.31 -11.67
N LYS A 86 -15.12 -4.97 -11.62
CA LYS A 86 -14.18 -4.04 -12.27
C LYS A 86 -12.77 -4.14 -11.67
N TYR A 87 -12.67 -4.19 -10.35
CA TYR A 87 -11.41 -4.34 -9.62
C TYR A 87 -10.68 -5.63 -10.03
N LYS A 88 -11.38 -6.79 -10.02
CA LYS A 88 -10.79 -8.06 -10.46
C LYS A 88 -10.42 -8.06 -11.95
N ALA A 89 -11.19 -7.38 -12.80
CA ALA A 89 -10.85 -7.22 -14.21
C ALA A 89 -9.56 -6.40 -14.41
N LEU A 90 -9.38 -5.32 -13.64
CA LEU A 90 -8.16 -4.52 -13.63
C LEU A 90 -6.98 -5.30 -13.06
N GLU A 91 -7.18 -6.06 -12.00
CA GLU A 91 -6.15 -6.93 -11.42
C GLU A 91 -5.65 -7.96 -12.45
N LYS A 92 -6.57 -8.58 -13.21
CA LYS A 92 -6.22 -9.46 -14.31
C LYS A 92 -5.46 -8.75 -15.43
N LYS A 93 -5.79 -7.48 -15.74
CA LYS A 93 -5.04 -6.67 -16.72
C LYS A 93 -3.63 -6.34 -16.24
N ASN A 94 -3.46 -5.98 -14.97
CA ASN A 94 -2.16 -5.65 -14.38
C ASN A 94 -1.25 -6.88 -14.22
N LYS A 95 -1.84 -8.07 -14.01
CA LYS A 95 -1.10 -9.34 -14.01
C LYS A 95 -0.59 -9.74 -15.40
N ARG A 96 -1.14 -9.19 -16.48
CA ARG A 96 -0.60 -9.44 -17.83
C ARG A 96 0.72 -8.71 -17.95
N LYS A 97 1.82 -9.48 -18.05
CA LYS A 97 3.13 -8.91 -18.37
C LYS A 97 3.00 -8.07 -19.65
N PRO A 98 3.53 -6.84 -19.69
CA PRO A 98 3.50 -6.04 -20.91
C PRO A 98 4.15 -6.83 -22.04
N THR A 99 3.57 -6.77 -23.24
CA THR A 99 4.09 -7.46 -24.42
C THR A 99 5.53 -7.03 -24.69
N ALA A 100 6.32 -7.88 -25.36
CA ALA A 100 7.70 -7.54 -25.73
C ALA A 100 7.78 -6.20 -26.48
N TYR A 101 6.78 -5.90 -27.31
CA TYR A 101 6.60 -4.61 -27.95
C TYR A 101 6.42 -3.47 -26.93
N ASN A 102 5.45 -3.57 -26.03
CA ASN A 102 5.19 -2.51 -25.05
C ASN A 102 6.38 -2.29 -24.10
N GLN A 103 7.08 -3.36 -23.72
CA GLN A 103 8.31 -3.28 -22.95
C GLN A 103 9.42 -2.56 -23.72
N PHE A 104 9.61 -2.92 -24.99
CA PHE A 104 10.60 -2.29 -25.85
C PHE A 104 10.30 -0.80 -26.06
N ILE A 105 9.06 -0.45 -26.43
CA ILE A 105 8.66 0.95 -26.64
C ILE A 105 8.85 1.75 -25.36
N GLY A 106 8.38 1.25 -24.22
CA GLY A 106 8.60 1.88 -22.92
C GLY A 106 10.09 2.08 -22.60
N SER A 107 10.95 1.12 -22.95
CA SER A 107 12.40 1.27 -22.76
C SER A 107 12.99 2.38 -23.64
N GLN A 108 12.57 2.51 -24.90
CA GLN A 108 13.08 3.54 -25.81
C GLN A 108 12.59 4.94 -25.41
N MET A 109 11.34 5.06 -24.96
CA MET A 109 10.80 6.33 -24.46
C MET A 109 11.51 6.79 -23.17
N ARG A 110 11.88 5.87 -22.27
CA ARG A 110 12.72 6.18 -21.10
C ARG A 110 14.13 6.65 -21.49
N LEU A 111 14.61 6.28 -22.67
CA LEU A 111 15.86 6.78 -23.25
C LEU A 111 15.68 8.13 -23.98
N GLY A 112 14.50 8.75 -23.92
CA GLY A 112 14.20 10.05 -24.51
C GLY A 112 13.77 10.02 -25.97
N LYS A 113 13.55 8.85 -26.57
CA LYS A 113 13.12 8.73 -27.96
C LYS A 113 11.62 9.02 -28.11
N THR A 114 11.26 9.62 -29.23
CA THR A 114 9.84 9.83 -29.56
C THR A 114 9.14 8.50 -29.83
N TRP A 115 7.82 8.46 -29.70
CA TRP A 115 7.06 7.22 -29.92
C TRP A 115 7.25 6.68 -31.34
N THR A 116 7.27 7.56 -32.35
CA THR A 116 7.48 7.20 -33.75
C THR A 116 8.88 6.60 -33.99
N GLU A 117 9.92 7.19 -33.38
CA GLU A 117 11.28 6.64 -33.40
C GLU A 117 11.36 5.27 -32.73
N ALA A 118 10.72 5.11 -31.57
CA ALA A 118 10.67 3.84 -30.86
C ALA A 118 10.00 2.75 -31.70
N VAL A 119 8.92 3.08 -32.40
CA VAL A 119 8.22 2.16 -33.33
C VAL A 119 9.10 1.81 -34.53
N ALA A 120 9.78 2.79 -35.12
CA ALA A 120 10.72 2.56 -36.22
C ALA A 120 11.87 1.63 -35.79
N LEU A 121 12.43 1.84 -34.61
CA LEU A 121 13.47 0.98 -34.04
C LEU A 121 12.97 -0.42 -33.73
N TRP A 122 11.71 -0.57 -33.29
CA TRP A 122 11.10 -1.89 -33.11
C TRP A 122 10.99 -2.63 -34.44
N LYS A 123 10.55 -1.96 -35.52
CA LYS A 123 10.50 -2.54 -36.87
C LYS A 123 11.90 -2.95 -37.34
N LEU A 124 12.92 -2.13 -37.10
CA LEU A 124 14.32 -2.46 -37.42
C LEU A 124 14.87 -3.61 -36.58
N ALA A 125 14.51 -3.69 -35.29
CA ALA A 125 14.88 -4.78 -34.39
C ALA A 125 14.24 -6.10 -34.83
N LYS A 126 12.93 -6.08 -35.13
CA LYS A 126 12.19 -7.23 -35.68
C LYS A 126 12.75 -7.70 -37.02
N ALA A 127 13.26 -6.78 -37.84
CA ALA A 127 13.92 -7.09 -39.10
C ALA A 127 15.39 -7.56 -38.93
N GLY A 128 15.91 -7.68 -37.71
CA GLY A 128 17.29 -8.10 -37.44
C GLY A 128 18.36 -7.09 -37.90
N LYS A 129 17.97 -5.82 -38.14
CA LYS A 129 18.86 -4.76 -38.62
C LYS A 129 19.45 -3.91 -37.49
N LEU A 130 18.91 -4.02 -36.28
CA LEU A 130 19.40 -3.32 -35.10
C LEU A 130 20.67 -4.01 -34.57
N GLY A 131 21.85 -3.39 -34.78
CA GLY A 131 23.12 -3.88 -34.23
C GLY A 131 24.05 -4.63 -35.20
N LYS A 132 23.83 -4.57 -36.52
CA LYS A 132 24.88 -4.92 -37.48
C LYS A 132 26.03 -3.92 -37.29
N LYS A 133 27.03 -4.29 -36.48
CA LYS A 133 28.29 -3.54 -36.35
C LYS A 133 28.80 -3.33 -37.78
N GLY A 134 28.89 -2.08 -38.21
CA GLY A 134 29.48 -1.75 -39.51
C GLY A 134 30.83 -2.46 -39.62
N THR A 135 31.09 -3.10 -40.75
CA THR A 135 32.38 -3.73 -41.03
C THR A 135 33.49 -2.72 -40.77
N THR A 136 34.35 -2.99 -39.79
CA THR A 136 35.48 -2.12 -39.43
C THR A 136 36.37 -2.00 -40.67
N LYS A 137 36.42 -0.81 -41.30
CA LYS A 137 37.37 -0.56 -42.40
C LYS A 137 38.77 -0.43 -41.79
N THR A 138 39.62 -1.44 -41.99
CA THR A 138 41.03 -1.38 -41.62
C THR A 138 41.73 -0.40 -42.55
N ILE A 139 42.18 0.74 -42.03
CA ILE A 139 42.99 1.71 -42.78
C ILE A 139 44.47 1.37 -42.55
N THR A 140 45.12 0.81 -43.55
CA THR A 140 46.57 0.56 -43.56
C THR A 140 47.30 1.86 -43.90
N LYS A 141 48.11 2.39 -42.97
CA LYS A 141 49.03 3.50 -43.24
C LYS A 141 50.46 2.98 -43.38
N THR A 142 51.03 3.13 -44.56
CA THR A 142 52.43 2.79 -44.86
C THR A 142 53.33 3.92 -44.39
N VAL A 143 54.21 3.65 -43.42
CA VAL A 143 55.22 4.62 -42.97
C VAL A 143 56.59 4.18 -43.50
N VAL A 144 57.12 4.91 -44.47
CA VAL A 144 58.44 4.66 -45.07
C VAL A 144 59.50 5.35 -44.22
N LYS A 145 60.33 4.58 -43.50
CA LYS A 145 61.58 5.09 -42.91
C LYS A 145 62.73 4.88 -43.88
N LYS A 146 63.32 5.97 -44.36
CA LYS A 146 64.55 5.96 -45.18
C LYS A 146 65.74 5.79 -44.24
N VAL A 147 66.38 4.62 -44.25
CA VAL A 147 67.60 4.37 -43.47
C VAL A 147 68.80 4.86 -44.29
N LYS A 148 69.58 5.80 -43.75
CA LYS A 148 70.87 6.22 -44.35
C LYS A 148 71.93 5.16 -44.03
N SER A 149 72.61 4.63 -45.05
CA SER A 149 73.74 3.71 -44.89
C SER A 149 74.96 4.40 -44.27
N LYS A 150 75.75 3.65 -43.50
CA LYS A 150 77.03 4.13 -42.92
C LYS A 150 78.04 4.48 -44.03
N PRO A 151 78.92 5.48 -43.83
CA PRO A 151 79.94 5.81 -44.83
C PRO A 151 80.98 4.69 -44.95
N GLN A 152 81.37 4.36 -46.19
CA GLN A 152 82.45 3.41 -46.48
C GLN A 152 83.81 4.10 -46.37
N ILE A 153 84.74 3.50 -45.63
CA ILE A 153 86.16 3.87 -45.64
C ILE A 153 86.78 3.26 -46.92
N LYS A 154 87.33 4.11 -47.78
CA LYS A 154 87.97 3.68 -49.04
C LYS A 154 89.42 3.25 -48.78
N TYR A 155 89.73 1.99 -49.05
CA TYR A 155 91.08 1.59 -49.45
C TYR A 155 91.10 1.32 -50.95
N ARG A 156 92.22 1.67 -51.57
CA ARG A 156 92.42 1.77 -53.01
C ARG A 156 92.54 0.36 -53.60
N THR A 157 91.51 -0.12 -54.30
CA THR A 157 91.55 -1.12 -55.40
C THR A 157 90.13 -1.39 -55.93
N ARG A 158 90.05 -1.98 -57.12
CA ARG A 158 88.98 -1.85 -58.15
C ARG A 158 87.54 -2.06 -57.68
N VAL A 159 86.66 -1.26 -58.29
CA VAL A 159 85.22 -1.15 -58.06
C VAL A 159 84.47 -2.33 -58.68
N ILE A 160 83.74 -3.09 -57.86
CA ILE A 160 82.58 -3.88 -58.27
C ILE A 160 81.38 -3.34 -57.49
N LYS A 161 80.45 -2.65 -58.17
CA LYS A 161 79.21 -2.15 -57.55
C LYS A 161 78.19 -3.28 -57.48
N SER A 162 78.04 -3.92 -56.31
CA SER A 162 76.85 -4.72 -56.04
C SER A 162 75.68 -3.79 -55.66
N LYS A 163 74.51 -4.04 -56.27
CA LYS A 163 73.27 -3.29 -56.02
C LYS A 163 72.78 -3.62 -54.60
N PRO A 164 72.46 -2.63 -53.75
CA PRO A 164 72.01 -2.92 -52.39
C PRO A 164 70.65 -3.63 -52.43
N GLU A 165 70.59 -4.81 -51.79
CA GLU A 165 69.36 -5.58 -51.60
C GLU A 165 68.49 -4.91 -50.53
N ILE A 166 67.32 -4.40 -50.93
CA ILE A 166 66.36 -3.78 -50.02
C ILE A 166 65.59 -4.89 -49.30
N LYS A 167 65.94 -5.17 -48.04
CA LYS A 167 65.18 -6.11 -47.20
C LYS A 167 63.98 -5.40 -46.54
N TYR A 168 62.78 -5.79 -46.94
CA TYR A 168 61.53 -5.29 -46.35
C TYR A 168 61.26 -6.01 -45.01
N ARG A 169 61.20 -5.26 -43.91
CA ARG A 169 60.66 -5.75 -42.63
C ARG A 169 59.32 -5.09 -42.36
N THR A 170 58.25 -5.88 -42.45
CA THR A 170 56.90 -5.47 -42.01
C THR A 170 56.80 -5.65 -40.49
N ARG A 171 56.47 -4.58 -39.76
CA ARG A 171 56.01 -4.69 -38.37
C ARG A 171 54.54 -4.30 -38.31
N THR A 172 53.70 -5.25 -37.89
CA THR A 172 52.29 -5.03 -37.64
C THR A 172 52.14 -4.36 -36.28
N VAL A 173 51.75 -3.09 -36.25
CA VAL A 173 51.40 -2.39 -35.01
C VAL A 173 49.89 -2.36 -34.88
N VAL A 174 49.33 -3.24 -34.04
CA VAL A 174 47.90 -3.23 -33.71
C VAL A 174 47.66 -2.15 -32.66
N LYS A 175 47.10 -1.01 -33.09
CA LYS A 175 46.67 0.04 -32.16
C LYS A 175 45.21 -0.20 -31.79
N LYS A 176 44.95 -0.82 -30.63
CA LYS A 176 43.59 -0.88 -30.05
C LYS A 176 43.19 0.55 -29.66
N VAL A 177 42.21 1.13 -30.36
CA VAL A 177 41.58 2.38 -29.92
C VAL A 177 40.59 2.00 -28.84
N ALA A 178 40.95 2.26 -27.57
CA ALA A 178 40.01 2.15 -26.47
C ALA A 178 38.88 3.16 -26.71
N SER A 179 37.64 2.67 -26.82
CA SER A 179 36.46 3.52 -26.70
C SER A 179 36.52 4.22 -25.34
N LYS A 180 36.49 5.55 -25.33
CA LYS A 180 36.47 6.35 -24.11
C LYS A 180 35.39 5.81 -23.15
N PRO A 181 35.66 5.65 -21.84
CA PRO A 181 34.60 5.33 -20.89
C PRO A 181 33.63 6.50 -20.87
N VAL A 182 32.38 6.24 -21.26
CA VAL A 182 31.28 7.19 -21.06
C VAL A 182 31.10 7.34 -19.56
N LYS A 183 31.60 8.43 -18.98
CA LYS A 183 31.31 8.80 -17.60
C LYS A 183 29.82 9.12 -17.52
N ARG A 184 29.04 8.22 -16.91
CA ARG A 184 27.67 8.51 -16.49
C ARG A 184 27.74 9.50 -15.34
N THR A 185 27.41 10.76 -15.59
CA THR A 185 27.12 11.72 -14.53
C THR A 185 25.76 11.39 -13.95
N TYR A 186 25.74 10.85 -12.74
CA TYR A 186 24.55 10.77 -11.91
C TYR A 186 24.41 12.08 -11.15
N THR A 187 23.41 12.89 -11.48
CA THR A 187 22.97 13.99 -10.62
C THR A 187 22.26 13.39 -9.42
N LYS A 188 22.96 13.36 -8.28
CA LYS A 188 22.39 13.01 -6.98
C LYS A 188 21.77 14.28 -6.41
N VAL A 189 20.44 14.40 -6.50
CA VAL A 189 19.71 15.49 -5.85
C VAL A 189 19.70 15.20 -4.34
N VAL A 190 20.62 15.81 -3.61
CA VAL A 190 20.63 15.77 -2.14
C VAL A 190 19.62 16.82 -1.67
N HIS A 191 18.49 16.37 -1.16
CA HIS A 191 17.59 17.25 -0.42
C HIS A 191 18.28 17.54 0.92
N SER A 192 18.71 18.79 1.14
CA SER A 192 19.10 19.27 2.45
C SER A 192 17.82 19.45 3.27
N SER A 193 17.41 18.41 3.99
CA SER A 193 16.45 18.59 5.08
C SER A 193 17.12 19.46 6.15
N PRO A 194 16.44 20.49 6.70
CA PRO A 194 16.99 21.28 7.78
C PRO A 194 17.30 20.34 8.96
N SER A 195 18.51 20.43 9.50
CA SER A 195 18.93 19.66 10.67
C SER A 195 18.12 20.14 11.88
N ILE A 196 17.07 19.41 12.20
CA ILE A 196 16.33 19.59 13.44
C ILE A 196 17.23 19.02 14.55
N ASP A 197 17.62 19.88 15.49
CA ASP A 197 18.44 19.51 16.64
C ASP A 197 17.64 18.58 17.56
N VAL A 198 17.84 17.27 17.36
CA VAL A 198 17.15 16.18 18.04
C VAL A 198 17.30 16.29 19.56
N SER A 199 18.38 16.93 20.03
CA SER A 199 18.67 17.12 21.45
C SER A 199 17.70 18.07 22.16
N GLN A 200 17.14 19.05 21.44
CA GLN A 200 16.12 19.95 21.99
C GLN A 200 14.74 19.25 22.05
N LEU A 201 14.49 18.36 21.09
CA LEU A 201 13.26 17.58 20.99
C LEU A 201 13.19 16.49 22.07
N THR A 202 14.32 15.85 22.39
CA THR A 202 14.40 14.88 23.49
C THR A 202 14.31 15.56 24.86
N LYS A 203 14.91 16.75 25.03
CA LYS A 203 14.76 17.53 26.28
C LYS A 203 13.33 18.00 26.53
N ALA A 204 12.62 18.44 25.48
CA ALA A 204 11.20 18.78 25.59
C ALA A 204 10.32 17.56 25.88
N PHE A 205 10.67 16.39 25.32
CA PHE A 205 9.96 15.14 25.57
C PHE A 205 10.18 14.61 26.98
N GLU A 206 11.41 14.63 27.49
CA GLU A 206 11.74 14.22 28.87
C GLU A 206 11.15 15.16 29.92
N SER A 207 11.09 16.48 29.65
CA SER A 207 10.39 17.42 30.53
C SER A 207 8.88 17.16 30.58
N SER A 208 8.29 16.59 29.53
CA SER A 208 6.85 16.26 29.47
C SER A 208 6.49 14.89 30.07
N MET A 209 7.47 13.99 30.24
CA MET A 209 7.25 12.65 30.82
C MET A 209 7.50 12.60 32.33
N SER A 210 8.18 13.59 32.92
CA SER A 210 8.63 13.55 34.31
C SER A 210 7.61 14.08 35.34
N THR A 211 6.52 14.73 34.92
CA THR A 211 5.48 15.19 35.85
C THR A 211 4.09 14.75 35.38
N HIS A 212 3.28 14.26 36.32
CA HIS A 212 1.89 13.81 36.18
C HIS A 212 1.69 12.31 35.87
N SER A 213 2.00 11.47 36.87
CA SER A 213 1.10 10.37 37.20
C SER A 213 -0.24 10.97 37.63
N LEU A 214 -1.26 10.84 36.77
CA LEU A 214 -2.57 11.48 36.96
C LEU A 214 -3.21 11.04 38.28
N SER A 215 -3.40 12.00 39.19
CA SER A 215 -4.09 11.76 40.45
C SER A 215 -5.60 11.80 40.21
N LYS A 216 -6.40 11.13 41.05
CA LYS A 216 -7.88 11.20 41.00
C LYS A 216 -8.43 12.63 41.12
N ARG A 217 -7.62 13.61 41.56
CA ARG A 217 -8.01 15.03 41.65
C ARG A 217 -8.00 15.71 40.28
N ASP A 218 -7.05 15.36 39.41
CA ASP A 218 -6.91 15.95 38.06
C ASP A 218 -8.09 15.58 37.15
N LEU A 219 -8.66 14.38 37.35
CA LEU A 219 -9.89 13.94 36.69
C LEU A 219 -11.15 14.64 37.23
N LYS A 220 -11.13 15.11 38.48
CA LYS A 220 -12.25 15.82 39.10
C LYS A 220 -12.29 17.30 38.68
N GLU A 221 -11.12 17.88 38.45
CA GLU A 221 -10.99 19.25 37.93
C GLU A 221 -11.40 19.36 36.44
N ALA A 222 -11.39 18.26 35.70
CA ALA A 222 -11.92 18.17 34.32
C ALA A 222 -13.45 18.35 34.22
N PHE A 223 -14.17 18.38 35.34
CA PHE A 223 -15.63 18.63 35.36
C PHE A 223 -15.99 20.11 35.60
N SER A 224 -15.01 21.00 35.79
CA SER A 224 -15.24 22.41 36.10
C SER A 224 -14.72 23.40 35.04
N THR A 225 -14.32 22.92 33.86
CA THR A 225 -13.77 23.79 32.81
C THR A 225 -14.61 23.79 31.53
N GLY A 226 -14.43 24.84 30.71
CA GLY A 226 -15.24 25.10 29.51
C GLY A 226 -15.28 23.92 28.54
N GLU A 227 -16.36 23.80 27.77
CA GLU A 227 -16.61 22.69 26.84
C GLU A 227 -15.45 22.45 25.86
N GLU A 228 -14.74 23.53 25.50
CA GLU A 228 -13.55 23.51 24.64
C GLU A 228 -12.34 22.86 25.32
N GLU A 229 -12.14 23.09 26.62
CA GLU A 229 -11.06 22.46 27.38
C GLU A 229 -11.32 20.96 27.59
N ILE A 230 -12.59 20.58 27.80
CA ILE A 230 -12.99 19.18 27.90
C ILE A 230 -12.71 18.47 26.57
N ALA A 231 -13.13 19.07 25.45
CA ALA A 231 -12.86 18.54 24.12
C ALA A 231 -11.35 18.41 23.87
N PHE A 232 -10.58 19.44 24.18
CA PHE A 232 -9.12 19.46 24.05
C PHE A 232 -8.46 18.33 24.87
N LYS A 233 -8.81 18.17 26.16
CA LYS A 233 -8.27 17.11 27.01
C LYS A 233 -8.60 15.71 26.48
N ILE A 234 -9.79 15.48 25.94
CA ILE A 234 -10.18 14.19 25.35
C ILE A 234 -9.25 13.82 24.18
N ILE A 235 -9.01 14.76 23.29
CA ILE A 235 -8.18 14.56 22.09
C ILE A 235 -6.73 14.38 22.47
N GLN A 236 -6.23 15.22 23.39
CA GLN A 236 -4.89 15.11 23.94
C GLN A 236 -4.65 13.72 24.54
N THR A 237 -5.57 13.24 25.38
CA THR A 237 -5.50 11.90 25.98
C THR A 237 -5.50 10.80 24.91
N TYR A 238 -6.38 10.92 23.91
CA TYR A 238 -6.49 9.96 22.82
C TYR A 238 -5.18 9.85 22.02
N PHE A 239 -4.53 10.98 21.69
CA PHE A 239 -3.28 10.96 20.94
C PHE A 239 -2.08 10.52 21.76
N ILE A 240 -2.04 10.82 23.06
CA ILE A 240 -1.03 10.26 23.97
C ILE A 240 -1.12 8.72 23.99
N GLU A 241 -2.33 8.18 24.06
CA GLU A 241 -2.54 6.74 24.09
C GLU A 241 -2.19 6.07 22.75
N ILE A 242 -2.52 6.72 21.63
CA ILE A 242 -2.11 6.28 20.29
C ILE A 242 -0.58 6.29 20.14
N ALA A 243 0.08 7.33 20.63
CA ALA A 243 1.54 7.45 20.60
C ALA A 243 2.19 6.32 21.42
N ARG A 244 1.64 6.00 22.60
CA ARG A 244 2.06 4.87 23.43
C ARG A 244 1.93 3.52 22.72
N GLN A 245 0.87 3.34 21.93
CA GLN A 245 0.62 2.10 21.19
C GLN A 245 1.46 1.96 19.90
N GLY A 246 2.31 2.94 19.57
CA GLY A 246 3.23 2.84 18.45
C GLY A 246 2.56 2.98 17.08
N PHE A 247 1.83 4.07 16.89
CA PHE A 247 1.12 4.35 15.64
C PHE A 247 2.08 4.60 14.47
N LYS A 248 1.99 3.78 13.41
CA LYS A 248 2.89 3.81 12.25
C LYS A 248 2.44 4.73 11.11
N ARG A 249 1.30 5.41 11.25
CA ARG A 249 0.75 6.30 10.22
C ARG A 249 1.05 7.75 10.59
N GLN A 250 1.39 8.55 9.59
CA GLN A 250 1.49 9.99 9.75
C GLN A 250 0.10 10.55 9.96
N LEU A 251 -0.07 11.29 11.05
CA LEU A 251 -1.29 12.01 11.37
C LEU A 251 -1.20 13.40 10.73
N THR A 252 -2.20 13.76 9.93
CA THR A 252 -2.26 15.07 9.28
C THR A 252 -2.93 16.10 10.19
N LEU A 253 -2.57 17.38 10.03
CA LEU A 253 -3.15 18.46 10.83
C LEU A 253 -4.67 18.53 10.69
N ASP A 254 -5.20 18.28 9.49
CA ASP A 254 -6.64 18.27 9.22
C ASP A 254 -7.37 17.18 10.00
N GLU A 255 -6.76 16.01 10.19
CA GLU A 255 -7.34 14.92 10.99
C GLU A 255 -7.41 15.30 12.47
N ILE A 256 -6.42 16.03 12.99
CA ILE A 256 -6.42 16.54 14.37
C ILE A 256 -7.53 17.58 14.55
N ILE A 257 -7.65 18.52 13.61
CA ILE A 257 -8.67 19.57 13.63
C ILE A 257 -10.07 18.97 13.54
N ASN A 258 -10.28 17.98 12.66
CA ASN A 258 -11.56 17.28 12.54
C ASN A 258 -11.90 16.48 13.79
N ALA A 259 -10.92 15.82 14.41
CA ALA A 259 -11.11 15.13 15.69
C ALA A 259 -11.50 16.12 16.81
N TYR A 260 -10.95 17.34 16.76
CA TYR A 260 -11.32 18.40 17.69
C TYR A 260 -12.76 18.85 17.57
N PHE A 261 -13.19 19.22 16.37
CA PHE A 261 -14.57 19.63 16.15
C PHE A 261 -15.56 18.49 16.44
N TYR A 262 -15.18 17.24 16.18
CA TYR A 262 -15.99 16.09 16.54
C TYR A 262 -16.15 15.94 18.06
N ALA A 263 -15.05 16.03 18.82
CA ALA A 263 -15.09 15.95 20.28
C ALA A 263 -15.91 17.11 20.88
N LEU A 264 -15.72 18.33 20.37
CA LEU A 264 -16.47 19.50 20.79
C LEU A 264 -17.97 19.36 20.54
N ALA A 265 -18.36 18.95 19.33
CA ALA A 265 -19.76 18.69 18.98
C ALA A 265 -20.37 17.61 19.89
N ARG A 266 -19.59 16.59 20.24
CA ARG A 266 -20.04 15.50 21.13
C ARG A 266 -20.25 15.99 22.56
N VAL A 267 -19.34 16.80 23.10
CA VAL A 267 -19.45 17.40 24.44
C VAL A 267 -20.69 18.30 24.50
N ARG A 268 -20.90 19.15 23.48
CA ARG A 268 -22.09 20.00 23.35
C ARG A 268 -23.39 19.20 23.28
N SER A 269 -23.43 18.15 22.46
CA SER A 269 -24.63 17.31 22.28
C SER A 269 -25.06 16.53 23.53
N LYS A 270 -24.16 16.33 24.50
CA LYS A 270 -24.45 15.58 25.73
C LYS A 270 -25.04 16.46 26.84
N LYS A 271 -24.91 17.79 26.68
CA LYS A 271 -25.40 18.78 27.65
C LYS A 271 -26.84 19.23 27.35
N ASN A 272 -27.27 19.05 26.10
CA ASN A 272 -28.68 19.15 25.66
C ASN A 272 -29.38 17.80 25.84
#